data_AF-A0AAJ4VUH0-F1
#
_entry.id   AF-A0AAJ4VUH0-F1
#
_cell.length_a   1.000
_cell.length_b   1.000
_cell.length_c   1.000
_cell.angle_alpha   90.00
_cell.angle_beta   90.00
_cell.angle_gamma   90.00
#
_symmetry.space_group_name_H-M   'P 1'
#
loop_
_entity.id
_entity.type
_entity.pdbx_description
1 polymer ?
#
loop_
_entity_poly.entity_id
_entity_poly.type
_entity_poly.pdbx_seq_one_letter_code
_entity_poly.pdbx_strand_id
1 'polypeptide(L)'
;MLTLAELQSTLQIEYELQLEAMDERTLRGLLADPIALNALVPAFMSFTEGRRIAEATLVQLLARKPPSVEPVIPREAAPFWAQWFKPFGMLPLFGARKGE
;
A
#
# COMPACT_ATOMS: atom_id res chain seq x y z
N MET A 1 -27.58 4.71 4.49
CA MET A 1 -26.78 5.93 4.72
C MET A 1 -25.70 5.54 5.71
N LEU A 2 -24.42 5.69 5.37
CA LEU A 2 -23.33 5.34 6.29
C LEU A 2 -23.16 6.45 7.33
N THR A 3 -22.96 6.06 8.58
CA THR A 3 -22.60 6.95 9.68
C THR A 3 -21.12 7.33 9.61
N LEU A 4 -20.74 8.42 10.28
CA LEU A 4 -19.34 8.85 10.35
C LEU A 4 -18.43 7.74 10.95
N ALA A 5 -18.91 7.03 11.95
CA ALA A 5 -18.19 5.92 12.57
C ALA A 5 -17.96 4.75 11.60
N GLU A 6 -18.94 4.43 10.75
CA GLU A 6 -18.79 3.39 9.73
C GLU A 6 -17.79 3.80 8.63
N LEU A 7 -17.75 5.08 8.25
CA LEU A 7 -16.74 5.59 7.32
C LEU A 7 -15.32 5.53 7.92
N GLN A 8 -15.16 5.95 9.18
CA GLN A 8 -13.88 5.86 9.88
C GLN A 8 -13.40 4.41 10.00
N SER A 9 -14.29 3.50 10.35
CA SER A 9 -14.00 2.06 10.40
C SER A 9 -13.56 1.51 9.05
N THR A 10 -14.26 1.89 7.97
CA THR A 10 -13.92 1.45 6.61
C THR A 10 -12.53 1.94 6.19
N LEU A 11 -12.22 3.21 6.45
CA LEU A 11 -10.90 3.79 6.13
C LEU A 11 -9.78 3.16 6.95
N GLN A 12 -10.04 2.77 8.20
CA GLN A 12 -9.06 2.01 8.99
C GLN A 12 -8.82 0.62 8.39
N ILE A 13 -9.89 -0.10 8.04
CA ILE A 13 -9.78 -1.44 7.43
C ILE A 13 -9.01 -1.36 6.11
N GLU A 14 -9.29 -0.36 5.28
CA GLU A 14 -8.56 -0.13 4.02
C GLU A 14 -7.07 0.11 4.25
N TYR A 15 -6.72 0.91 5.26
CA TYR A 15 -5.34 1.15 5.63
C TYR A 15 -4.63 -0.14 6.09
N GLU A 16 -5.26 -0.93 6.96
CA GLU A 16 -4.73 -2.22 7.41
C GLU A 16 -4.51 -3.19 6.25
N LEU A 17 -5.48 -3.30 5.34
CA LEU A 17 -5.38 -4.14 4.14
C LEU A 17 -4.27 -3.67 3.19
N GLN A 18 -4.06 -2.36 3.04
CA GLN A 18 -2.95 -1.83 2.26
C GLN A 18 -1.60 -2.25 2.85
N LEU A 19 -1.43 -2.14 4.17
CA LEU A 19 -0.21 -2.54 4.85
C LEU A 19 0.04 -4.06 4.73
N GLU A 20 -1.01 -4.87 4.85
CA GLU A 20 -0.91 -6.33 4.71
C GLU A 20 -0.57 -6.78 3.28
N ALA A 21 -0.99 -6.01 2.28
CA ALA A 21 -0.68 -6.27 0.88
C ALA A 21 0.77 -5.90 0.51
N MET A 22 1.47 -5.13 1.36
CA MET A 22 2.86 -4.76 1.14
C MET A 22 3.81 -5.90 1.53
N ASP A 23 4.94 -5.98 0.83
CA ASP A 23 6.03 -6.85 1.23
C ASP A 23 6.81 -6.28 2.43
N GLU A 24 7.52 -7.17 3.12
CA GLU A 24 8.36 -6.87 4.29
C GLU A 24 9.35 -5.73 4.05
N ARG A 25 9.94 -5.62 2.85
CA ARG A 25 10.95 -4.59 2.54
C ARG A 25 10.30 -3.24 2.33
N THR A 26 9.17 -3.20 1.61
CA THR A 26 8.38 -1.98 1.41
C THR A 26 7.87 -1.43 2.73
N LEU A 27 7.32 -2.29 3.60
CA LEU A 27 6.79 -1.87 4.90
C LEU A 27 7.90 -1.36 5.84
N ARG A 28 9.09 -1.98 5.83
CA ARG A 28 10.26 -1.43 6.55
C ARG A 28 10.73 -0.09 5.99
N GLY A 29 10.69 0.09 4.67
CA GLY A 29 11.00 1.36 4.02
C GLY A 29 10.06 2.47 4.47
N LEU A 30 8.75 2.18 4.53
CA LEU A 30 7.74 3.12 5.04
C LEU A 30 7.94 3.45 6.51
N LEU A 31 8.23 2.47 7.37
CA LEU A 31 8.50 2.72 8.79
C LEU A 31 9.77 3.56 9.03
N ALA A 32 10.73 3.53 8.10
CA ALA A 32 11.94 4.36 8.15
C ALA A 32 11.71 5.79 7.62
N ASP A 33 10.66 6.03 6.84
CA ASP A 33 10.29 7.35 6.31
C ASP A 33 8.96 7.84 6.90
N PRO A 34 9.00 8.68 7.96
CA PRO A 34 7.79 9.16 8.62
C PRO A 34 6.91 10.02 7.70
N ILE A 35 7.48 10.67 6.68
CA ILE A 35 6.71 11.50 5.74
C ILE A 35 5.90 10.60 4.81
N ALA A 36 6.54 9.58 4.25
CA ALA A 36 5.87 8.60 3.39
C ALA A 36 4.79 7.82 4.14
N LEU A 37 5.07 7.43 5.39
CA LEU A 37 4.08 6.75 6.23
C LEU A 37 2.89 7.68 6.55
N ASN A 38 3.13 8.92 6.96
CA ASN A 38 2.06 9.85 7.31
C ASN A 38 1.13 10.17 6.13
N ALA A 39 1.64 10.10 4.90
CA ALA A 39 0.82 10.28 3.69
C ALA A 39 -0.20 9.15 3.47
N LEU A 40 0.02 7.98 4.07
CA LEU A 40 -0.88 6.82 3.98
C LEU A 40 -1.85 6.72 5.17
N VAL A 41 -1.54 7.36 6.30
CA VAL A 41 -2.38 7.29 7.51
C VAL A 41 -3.72 8.02 7.24
N PRO A 42 -4.88 7.40 7.56
CA PRO A 42 -6.17 8.06 7.44
C PRO A 42 -6.22 9.39 8.21
N ALA A 43 -6.81 10.42 7.62
CA ALA A 43 -6.77 11.79 8.17
C ALA A 43 -7.42 11.94 9.57
N PHE A 44 -8.33 11.04 9.95
CA PHE A 44 -8.95 11.05 11.28
C PHE A 44 -8.07 10.38 12.35
N MET A 45 -7.04 9.64 11.94
CA MET A 45 -6.17 8.85 12.78
C MET A 45 -4.88 9.63 13.08
N SER A 46 -4.34 9.46 14.29
CA SER A 46 -3.05 10.05 14.62
C SER A 46 -1.90 9.32 13.92
N PHE A 47 -0.82 10.04 13.58
CA PHE A 47 0.38 9.42 13.02
C PHE A 47 0.92 8.27 13.90
N THR A 48 0.94 8.46 15.22
CA THR A 48 1.39 7.45 16.18
C THR A 48 0.55 6.16 16.11
N GLU A 49 -0.75 6.30 15.95
CA GLU A 49 -1.67 5.16 15.81
C GLU A 49 -1.46 4.45 14.48
N GLY A 50 -1.40 5.20 13.37
CA GLY A 50 -1.11 4.64 12.05
C GLY A 50 0.25 3.91 12.00
N ARG A 51 1.27 4.46 12.68
CA ARG A 51 2.57 3.83 12.83
C ARG A 51 2.52 2.54 13.65
N ARG A 52 1.79 2.51 14.76
CA ARG A 52 1.63 1.29 15.57
C ARG A 52 0.98 0.17 14.77
N ILE A 53 -0.02 0.50 13.95
CA ILE A 53 -0.67 -0.46 13.06
C ILE A 53 0.35 -1.01 12.04
N ALA A 54 1.12 -0.14 11.38
CA ALA A 54 2.17 -0.55 10.43
C ALA A 54 3.25 -1.43 11.08
N GLU A 55 3.68 -1.10 12.30
CA GLU A 55 4.63 -1.93 13.08
C GLU A 55 4.03 -3.30 13.42
N ALA A 56 2.77 -3.35 13.86
CA ALA A 56 2.07 -4.59 14.15
C ALA A 56 1.92 -5.47 12.90
N THR A 57 1.59 -4.87 11.75
CA THR A 57 1.53 -5.59 10.47
C THR A 57 2.87 -6.16 10.07
N LEU A 58 3.98 -5.44 10.27
CA LEU A 58 5.32 -5.96 10.02
C LEU A 58 5.63 -7.17 10.91
N VAL A 59 5.29 -7.11 12.20
CA VAL A 59 5.47 -8.23 13.12
C VAL A 59 4.66 -9.45 12.67
N GLN A 60 3.42 -9.25 12.22
CA GLN A 60 2.58 -10.33 11.69
C GLN A 60 3.14 -10.92 10.40
N LEU A 61 3.62 -10.10 9.46
CA LEU A 61 4.26 -10.58 8.23
C LEU A 61 5.50 -11.43 8.52
N LEU A 62 6.31 -11.02 9.51
CA LEU A 62 7.47 -11.78 9.95
C LEU A 62 7.09 -13.09 10.63
N ALA A 63 6.02 -13.09 11.43
CA ALA A 63 5.50 -14.29 12.08
C ALA A 63 4.86 -15.28 11.09
N ARG A 64 4.29 -14.79 9.98
CA ARG A 64 3.70 -15.60 8.90
C ARG A 64 4.75 -16.26 8.00
N LYS A 65 6.05 -16.00 8.18
CA LYS A 65 7.13 -16.61 7.40
C LYS A 65 7.52 -17.96 8.02
N PRO A 66 7.02 -19.12 7.52
CA PRO A 66 7.61 -20.39 7.92
C PRO A 66 9.07 -20.43 7.46
N PRO A 67 9.97 -21.10 8.19
CA PRO A 67 11.31 -21.35 7.70
C PRO A 67 11.21 -22.28 6.48
N SER A 68 11.34 -21.71 5.28
CA SER A 68 11.49 -22.42 4.00
C SER A 68 10.23 -23.13 3.46
N VAL A 69 9.87 -22.80 2.20
CA VAL A 69 9.36 -23.65 1.10
C VAL A 69 8.38 -22.86 0.20
N GLU A 70 8.85 -22.59 -1.02
CA GLU A 70 8.19 -22.28 -2.30
C GLU A 70 7.21 -21.09 -2.48
N PRO A 71 7.45 -20.21 -3.49
CA PRO A 71 6.53 -19.14 -3.87
C PRO A 71 5.48 -19.67 -4.86
N VAL A 72 4.24 -19.87 -4.41
CA VAL A 72 3.10 -20.05 -5.33
C VAL A 72 2.42 -18.71 -5.53
N ILE A 73 2.78 -18.04 -6.63
CA ILE A 73 2.06 -16.90 -7.20
C ILE A 73 0.94 -17.45 -8.09
N PRO A 74 -0.30 -16.95 -7.98
CA PRO A 74 -0.91 -16.38 -9.20
C PRO A 74 -1.21 -14.89 -9.03
N ARG A 75 -0.64 -14.14 -9.95
CA ARG A 75 -0.74 -12.70 -10.15
C ARG A 75 -1.94 -12.46 -11.07
N GLU A 76 -2.95 -11.74 -10.60
CA GLU A 76 -3.81 -10.81 -11.39
C GLU A 76 -5.05 -10.39 -10.59
N ALA A 77 -4.85 -9.47 -9.65
CA ALA A 77 -5.89 -8.51 -9.31
C ALA A 77 -5.15 -7.20 -9.11
N ALA A 78 -5.10 -6.36 -10.14
CA ALA A 78 -4.55 -5.02 -9.98
C ALA A 78 -5.36 -4.34 -8.87
N PRO A 79 -4.74 -4.00 -7.72
CA PRO A 79 -5.47 -3.38 -6.62
C PRO A 79 -6.02 -2.05 -7.13
N PHE A 80 -7.28 -1.77 -6.81
CA PHE A 80 -7.99 -0.54 -7.22
C PHE A 80 -7.19 0.74 -6.89
N TRP A 81 -6.34 0.69 -5.87
CA TRP A 81 -5.37 1.72 -5.49
C TRP A 81 -4.34 2.09 -6.57
N ALA A 82 -3.97 1.17 -7.47
CA ALA A 82 -3.10 1.47 -8.61
C ALA A 82 -3.72 2.49 -9.59
N GLN A 83 -5.04 2.71 -9.52
CA GLN A 83 -5.73 3.73 -10.31
C GLN A 83 -5.71 5.10 -9.62
N TRP A 84 -5.52 5.16 -8.30
CA TRP A 84 -5.44 6.41 -7.55
C TRP A 84 -4.07 7.08 -7.66
N PHE A 85 -3.00 6.30 -7.86
CA PHE A 85 -1.62 6.76 -8.05
C PHE A 85 -1.27 7.24 -9.46
N LYS A 86 -2.24 7.59 -10.31
CA LYS A 86 -1.93 8.22 -11.61
C LYS A 86 -2.07 9.75 -11.56
N PRO A 87 -1.05 10.52 -11.14
CA PRO A 87 -0.90 11.87 -11.63
C PRO A 87 -0.19 11.79 -12.99
N PHE A 88 -0.83 12.28 -14.04
CA PHE A 88 -0.19 12.76 -15.28
C PHE A 88 0.88 11.87 -15.95
N GLY A 89 0.50 11.18 -17.02
CA GLY A 89 1.47 10.45 -17.86
C GLY A 89 0.96 10.05 -19.23
N MET A 90 0.16 10.89 -19.88
CA MET A 90 -0.09 10.74 -21.32
C MET A 90 1.12 11.35 -22.05
N LEU A 91 2.19 10.58 -22.20
CA LEU A 91 3.24 10.85 -23.19
C LEU A 91 2.78 10.20 -24.50
N PRO A 92 2.29 10.96 -25.51
CA PRO A 92 2.19 10.41 -26.85
C PRO A 92 3.64 10.20 -27.36
N LEU A 93 4.03 8.93 -27.37
CA LEU A 93 5.17 8.40 -28.10
C LEU A 93 5.04 8.75 -29.59
N PHE A 94 5.71 9.80 -30.06
CA PHE A 94 6.06 9.90 -31.49
C PHE A 94 7.45 10.51 -31.66
N GLY A 95 8.42 9.62 -31.69
CA GLY A 95 9.78 9.89 -32.12
C GLY A 95 10.31 8.74 -32.97
N ALA A 96 10.39 8.99 -34.28
CA ALA A 96 11.26 8.38 -35.29
C ALA A 96 11.04 6.92 -35.74
N ARG A 97 10.63 6.75 -37.01
CA ARG A 97 11.30 5.80 -37.91
C ARG A 97 11.57 6.44 -39.27
N LYS A 98 12.84 6.34 -39.68
CA LYS A 98 13.49 6.74 -40.92
C LYS A 98 13.47 5.56 -41.91
N GLY A 99 13.36 5.85 -43.21
CA GLY A 99 13.43 4.92 -44.36
C GLY A 99 12.03 4.58 -44.88
N GLU A 100 11.63 4.91 -46.11
CA GLU A 100 12.32 4.84 -47.42
C GLU A 100 11.84 5.97 -48.35
#